data_AF-A0AAD7FNJ4-F1
#
_entry.id   AF-A0AAD7FNJ4-F1
#
_cell.length_a   1.000
_cell.length_b   1.000
_cell.length_c   1.000
_cell.angle_alpha   90.00
_cell.angle_beta   90.00
_cell.angle_gamma   90.00
#
_symmetry.space_group_name_H-M   'P 1'
#
loop_
_entity.id
_entity.type
_entity.pdbx_description
1 polymer ?
#
loop_
_entity_poly.entity_id
_entity_poly.type
_entity_poly.pdbx_seq_one_letter_code
_entity_poly.pdbx_strand_id
1 'polypeptide(L)'
;LDFESLVSKEDYAHLMNFMYIDSAEKIDEFSEFVRGLGVKKIQDWWDHKEMSAWILPCLIKSQSPMSAEDWDNTAATTNTGEAQHHWTRTQTGSKLSLVEAIETARKLDERVAREIEISIKHGVLVNSNNEPYHRRALNTMRTSTTVRKSRESDERAEKRARIELEIQAEKEGSAARLKVLKERKSATGKAPRTCKASKSSGSRTFFVSASSSGRVVTKTFSNVLIFSTAA
;
A
#
# COMPACT_ATOMS: atom_id res chain seq x y z
N LEU A 1 33.70 -13.96 2.74
CA LEU A 1 33.75 -14.75 1.49
C LEU A 1 34.78 -14.06 0.61
N ASP A 2 35.88 -14.73 0.31
CA ASP A 2 36.91 -14.13 -0.55
C ASP A 2 36.49 -14.34 -2.01
N PHE A 3 35.96 -13.27 -2.62
CA PHE A 3 35.54 -13.24 -4.02
C PHE A 3 36.58 -12.55 -4.90
N GLU A 4 37.48 -11.77 -4.31
CA GLU A 4 38.46 -10.95 -5.04
C GLU A 4 39.43 -11.80 -5.88
N SER A 5 39.70 -13.03 -5.44
CA SER A 5 40.55 -13.98 -6.17
C SER A 5 39.83 -14.74 -7.30
N LEU A 6 38.50 -14.62 -7.40
CA LEU A 6 37.66 -15.44 -8.29
C LEU A 6 37.13 -14.67 -9.49
N VAL A 7 37.26 -13.36 -9.49
CA VAL A 7 36.70 -12.44 -10.49
C VAL A 7 37.67 -11.31 -10.78
N SER A 8 37.47 -10.61 -11.90
CA SER A 8 38.24 -9.41 -12.17
C SER A 8 37.97 -8.34 -11.11
N LYS A 9 38.88 -7.37 -10.95
CA LYS A 9 38.69 -6.25 -10.00
C LYS A 9 37.45 -5.42 -10.32
N GLU A 10 37.12 -5.30 -11.60
CA GLU A 10 35.94 -4.57 -12.07
C GLU A 10 34.65 -5.32 -11.70
N ASP A 11 34.62 -6.64 -11.94
CA ASP A 11 33.49 -7.50 -11.56
C ASP A 11 33.32 -7.57 -10.04
N TYR A 12 34.43 -7.59 -9.30
CA TYR A 12 34.40 -7.54 -7.83
C TYR A 12 33.82 -6.22 -7.32
N ALA A 13 34.22 -5.08 -7.90
CA ALA A 13 33.65 -3.78 -7.55
C ALA A 13 32.15 -3.74 -7.88
N HIS A 14 31.73 -4.31 -9.01
CA HIS A 14 30.33 -4.44 -9.38
C HIS A 14 29.56 -5.31 -8.38
N LEU A 15 30.12 -6.45 -7.98
CA LEU A 15 29.55 -7.36 -6.98
C LEU A 15 29.38 -6.72 -5.61
N MET A 16 30.25 -5.79 -5.20
CA MET A 16 30.13 -5.09 -3.93
C MET A 16 29.12 -3.93 -3.97
N ASN A 17 28.85 -3.39 -5.16
CA ASN A 17 27.93 -2.27 -5.34
C ASN A 17 26.44 -2.65 -5.45
N PHE A 18 26.09 -3.94 -5.36
CA PHE A 18 24.71 -4.43 -5.48
C PHE A 18 23.74 -3.83 -4.44
N MET A 19 24.25 -3.33 -3.30
CA MET A 19 23.45 -2.69 -2.26
C MET A 19 22.84 -1.35 -2.69
N TYR A 20 23.42 -0.72 -3.71
CA TYR A 20 23.00 0.59 -4.22
C TYR A 20 22.09 0.49 -5.45
N ILE A 21 21.42 -0.64 -5.64
CA ILE A 21 20.51 -0.85 -6.77
C ILE A 21 19.16 -0.16 -6.51
N ASP A 22 18.82 0.81 -7.37
CA ASP A 22 17.66 1.69 -7.18
C ASP A 22 16.32 1.12 -7.70
N SER A 23 16.33 0.04 -8.49
CA SER A 23 15.13 -0.51 -9.15
C SER A 23 15.12 -2.04 -9.15
N ALA A 24 13.94 -2.64 -9.12
CA ALA A 24 13.75 -4.09 -9.27
C ALA A 24 14.31 -4.60 -10.60
N GLU A 25 14.13 -3.87 -11.70
CA GLU A 25 14.64 -4.24 -13.03
C GLU A 25 16.17 -4.39 -13.04
N LYS A 26 16.86 -3.51 -12.32
CA LYS A 26 18.32 -3.58 -12.17
C LYS A 26 18.79 -4.73 -11.28
N ILE A 27 17.93 -5.27 -10.41
CA ILE A 27 18.23 -6.47 -9.62
C ILE A 27 18.17 -7.70 -10.53
N ASP A 28 17.23 -7.73 -11.46
CA ASP A 28 17.14 -8.80 -12.46
C ASP A 28 18.37 -8.75 -13.40
N GLU A 29 18.75 -7.56 -13.88
CA GLU A 29 19.99 -7.35 -14.65
C GLU A 29 21.24 -7.81 -13.87
N PHE A 30 21.31 -7.50 -12.57
CA PHE A 30 22.41 -7.94 -11.71
C PHE A 30 22.41 -9.47 -11.52
N SER A 31 21.23 -10.09 -11.43
CA SER A 31 21.08 -11.54 -11.33
C SER A 31 21.57 -12.24 -12.61
N GLU A 32 21.29 -11.66 -13.78
CA GLU A 32 21.82 -12.14 -15.06
C GLU A 32 23.34 -11.97 -15.13
N PHE A 33 23.89 -10.85 -14.66
CA PHE A 33 25.34 -10.65 -14.54
C PHE A 33 26.00 -11.73 -13.68
N VAL A 34 25.46 -12.02 -12.49
CA VAL A 34 26.00 -13.05 -11.59
C VAL A 34 25.96 -14.43 -12.24
N ARG A 35 24.89 -14.75 -13.00
CA ARG A 35 24.83 -16.00 -13.77
C ARG A 35 25.88 -16.03 -14.89
N GLY A 36 26.12 -14.90 -15.55
CA GLY A 36 27.12 -14.73 -16.60
C GLY A 36 28.58 -14.93 -16.16
N LEU A 37 28.91 -14.68 -14.89
CA LEU A 37 30.25 -14.89 -14.34
C LEU A 37 30.69 -16.37 -14.35
N GLY A 38 29.75 -17.32 -14.37
CA GLY A 38 30.05 -18.76 -14.38
C GLY A 38 30.71 -19.31 -13.10
N VAL A 39 30.85 -18.49 -12.05
CA VAL A 39 31.47 -18.90 -10.78
C VAL A 39 30.41 -19.42 -9.82
N LYS A 40 30.34 -20.74 -9.66
CA LYS A 40 29.34 -21.43 -8.82
C LYS A 40 29.22 -20.85 -7.40
N LYS A 41 30.35 -20.53 -6.76
CA LYS A 41 30.35 -19.97 -5.40
C LYS A 41 29.65 -18.62 -5.29
N ILE A 42 29.73 -17.79 -6.34
CA ILE A 42 29.09 -16.47 -6.40
C ILE A 42 27.62 -16.62 -6.77
N GLN A 43 27.30 -17.55 -7.67
CA GLN A 43 25.91 -17.92 -8.00
C GLN A 43 25.17 -18.46 -6.77
N ASP A 44 25.71 -19.46 -6.07
CA ASP A 44 25.11 -20.02 -4.84
C ASP A 44 24.90 -18.93 -3.76
N TRP A 45 25.82 -17.97 -3.66
CA TRP A 45 25.70 -16.83 -2.74
C TRP A 45 24.56 -15.89 -3.12
N TRP A 46 24.38 -15.61 -4.40
CA TRP A 46 23.30 -14.77 -4.90
C TRP A 46 21.95 -15.48 -4.83
N ASP A 47 21.88 -16.74 -5.25
CA ASP A 47 20.68 -17.57 -5.17
C ASP A 47 20.18 -17.68 -3.72
N HIS A 48 21.08 -17.78 -2.74
CA HIS A 48 20.69 -17.77 -1.32
C HIS A 48 19.99 -16.45 -0.91
N LYS A 49 20.45 -15.31 -1.44
CA LYS A 49 19.83 -14.00 -1.18
C LYS A 49 18.48 -13.87 -1.88
N GLU A 50 18.39 -14.35 -3.12
CA GLU A 50 17.17 -14.31 -3.92
C GLU A 50 16.08 -15.25 -3.36
N MET A 51 16.44 -16.48 -2.98
CA MET A 51 15.51 -17.43 -2.34
C MET A 51 15.01 -16.94 -0.98
N SER A 52 15.84 -16.19 -0.25
CA SER A 52 15.49 -15.65 1.06
C SER A 52 14.79 -14.31 0.90
N ALA A 53 13.47 -14.34 0.69
CA ALA A 53 12.64 -13.16 0.42
C ALA A 53 12.79 -11.98 1.42
N TRP A 54 13.36 -12.22 2.61
CA TRP A 54 13.60 -11.20 3.63
C TRP A 54 14.99 -10.54 3.53
N ILE A 55 15.98 -11.13 2.85
CA ILE A 55 17.36 -10.64 2.82
C ILE A 55 17.47 -9.39 1.93
N LEU A 56 16.97 -9.45 0.70
CA LEU A 56 17.09 -8.33 -0.25
C LEU A 56 16.40 -7.04 0.24
N PRO A 57 15.17 -7.07 0.80
CA PRO A 57 14.55 -5.90 1.41
C PRO A 57 15.31 -5.29 2.61
N CYS A 58 16.19 -6.07 3.24
CA CYS A 58 17.04 -5.59 4.34
C CYS A 58 18.35 -4.98 3.87
N LEU A 59 18.77 -5.23 2.63
CA LEU A 59 20.04 -4.77 2.08
C LEU A 59 19.87 -3.67 1.02
N ILE A 60 18.78 -3.71 0.26
CA ILE A 60 18.54 -2.83 -0.89
C ILE A 60 17.36 -1.92 -0.57
N LYS A 61 17.59 -0.60 -0.61
CA LYS A 61 16.59 0.43 -0.31
C LYS A 61 15.34 0.30 -1.17
N SER A 62 15.50 -0.01 -2.46
CA SER A 62 14.39 -0.12 -3.42
C SER A 62 13.44 -1.30 -3.15
N GLN A 63 13.91 -2.34 -2.47
CA GLN A 63 13.12 -3.52 -2.11
C GLN A 63 12.54 -3.43 -0.69
N SER A 64 12.96 -2.44 0.09
CA SER A 64 12.50 -2.29 1.46
C SER A 64 11.05 -1.79 1.50
N PRO A 65 10.19 -2.37 2.35
CA PRO A 65 8.88 -1.78 2.65
C PRO A 65 8.98 -0.53 3.55
N MET A 66 10.18 -0.21 4.07
CA MET A 66 10.42 0.97 4.89
C MET A 66 10.33 2.25 4.05
N SER A 67 9.85 3.35 4.64
CA SER A 67 9.84 4.63 3.95
C SER A 67 11.27 5.09 3.63
N ALA A 68 11.45 5.84 2.55
CA ALA A 68 12.79 6.33 2.17
C ALA A 68 13.42 7.21 3.27
N GLU A 69 12.61 8.01 3.96
CA GLU A 69 13.03 8.86 5.08
C GLU A 69 13.48 8.02 6.29
N ASP A 70 12.70 7.00 6.67
CA ASP A 70 13.07 6.10 7.77
C ASP A 70 14.35 5.30 7.44
N TRP A 71 14.52 4.91 6.18
CA TRP A 71 15.73 4.23 5.70
C TRP A 71 16.97 5.12 5.82
N ASP A 72 16.88 6.37 5.38
CA ASP A 72 18.01 7.31 5.44
C ASP A 72 18.34 7.74 6.87
N ASN A 73 17.34 7.75 7.76
CA ASN A 73 17.53 7.99 9.20
C ASN A 73 18.08 6.77 9.95
N THR A 74 17.97 5.58 9.38
CA THR A 74 18.50 4.35 9.98
C THR A 74 20.02 4.34 9.79
N ALA A 75 20.77 4.36 10.89
CA ALA A 75 22.22 4.30 10.84
C ALA A 75 22.69 3.05 10.07
N ALA A 76 23.68 3.22 9.17
CA ALA A 76 24.25 2.13 8.37
C ALA A 76 24.87 0.98 9.19
N THR A 77 25.08 1.19 10.49
CA THR A 77 25.53 0.18 11.46
C THR A 77 24.41 -0.71 11.99
N THR A 78 23.14 -0.36 11.76
CA THR A 78 21.98 -1.10 12.23
C THR A 78 21.65 -2.19 11.23
N ASN A 79 21.88 -3.45 11.59
CA ASN A 79 21.43 -4.57 10.79
C ASN A 79 19.92 -4.75 10.95
N THR A 80 19.15 -4.26 9.97
CA THR A 80 17.68 -4.31 9.94
C THR A 80 17.15 -5.75 10.07
N GLY A 81 17.85 -6.74 9.50
CA GLY A 81 17.50 -8.16 9.65
C GLY A 81 17.66 -8.67 11.08
N GLU A 82 18.75 -8.31 11.76
CA GLU A 82 18.97 -8.67 13.17
C GLU A 82 18.01 -7.94 14.11
N ALA A 83 17.73 -6.67 13.84
CA ALA A 83 16.73 -5.91 14.58
C ALA A 83 15.34 -6.55 14.46
N GLN A 84 14.98 -7.03 13.25
CA GLN A 84 13.75 -7.77 13.03
C GLN A 84 13.74 -9.12 13.76
N HIS A 85 14.84 -9.87 13.76
CA HIS A 85 14.96 -11.11 14.52
C HIS A 85 14.82 -10.88 16.03
N HIS A 86 15.47 -9.85 16.57
CA HIS A 86 15.32 -9.46 17.96
C HIS A 86 13.86 -9.11 18.26
N TRP A 87 13.23 -8.26 17.44
CA TRP A 87 11.82 -7.91 17.57
C TRP A 87 10.91 -9.14 17.56
N THR A 88 11.10 -10.07 16.63
CA THR A 88 10.32 -11.31 16.56
C THR A 88 10.52 -12.17 17.81
N ARG A 89 11.76 -12.33 18.30
CA ARG A 89 12.05 -13.07 19.54
C ARG A 89 11.38 -12.43 20.75
N THR A 90 11.44 -11.11 20.88
CA THR A 90 10.74 -10.36 21.95
C THR A 90 9.23 -10.54 21.87
N GLN A 91 8.64 -10.53 20.67
CA GLN A 91 7.19 -10.67 20.48
C GLN A 91 6.67 -12.10 20.73
N THR A 92 7.41 -13.12 20.30
CA THR A 92 7.01 -14.53 20.42
C THR A 92 7.49 -15.19 21.71
N GLY A 93 8.42 -14.57 22.43
CA GLY A 93 9.05 -15.17 23.62
C GLY A 93 9.92 -16.39 23.31
N SER A 94 10.24 -16.61 22.02
CA SER A 94 10.98 -17.79 21.57
C SER A 94 12.49 -17.51 21.53
N LYS A 95 13.30 -18.50 21.90
CA LYS A 95 14.78 -18.43 21.91
C LYS A 95 15.35 -17.28 22.77
N LEU A 96 14.65 -16.89 23.84
CA LEU A 96 15.20 -16.00 24.86
C LEU A 96 16.25 -16.73 25.70
N SER A 97 17.22 -16.00 26.23
CA SER A 97 18.09 -16.55 27.27
C SER A 97 17.26 -16.89 28.53
N LEU A 98 17.73 -17.83 29.35
CA LEU A 98 17.01 -18.24 30.55
C LEU A 98 16.72 -17.05 31.50
N VAL A 99 17.68 -16.13 31.62
CA VAL A 99 17.54 -14.93 32.47
C VAL A 99 16.49 -13.99 31.90
N GLU A 100 16.53 -13.69 30.60
CA GLU A 100 15.50 -12.85 29.95
C GLU A 100 14.11 -13.48 30.05
N ALA A 101 14.01 -14.80 29.93
CA ALA A 101 12.74 -15.52 30.09
C ALA A 101 12.18 -15.35 31.52
N ILE A 102 13.02 -15.46 32.55
CA ILE A 102 12.62 -15.26 33.94
C ILE A 102 12.18 -13.80 34.19
N GLU A 103 12.93 -12.82 33.68
CA GLU A 103 12.59 -11.40 33.85
C GLU A 103 11.29 -11.02 33.13
N THR A 104 11.09 -11.54 31.92
CA THR A 104 9.86 -11.29 31.15
C THR A 104 8.65 -11.97 31.79
N ALA A 105 8.79 -13.18 32.33
CA ALA A 105 7.75 -13.84 33.11
C ALA A 105 7.40 -13.05 34.38
N ARG A 106 8.41 -12.57 35.13
CA ARG A 106 8.18 -11.74 36.33
C ARG A 106 7.34 -10.50 36.02
N LYS A 107 7.61 -9.79 34.92
CA LYS A 107 6.82 -8.62 34.51
C LYS A 107 5.36 -8.96 34.22
N LEU A 108 5.10 -10.17 33.72
CA LEU A 108 3.75 -10.66 33.47
C LEU A 108 3.05 -10.99 34.80
N ASP A 109 3.72 -11.71 35.69
CA ASP A 109 3.19 -12.05 37.02
C ASP A 109 2.86 -10.80 37.84
N GLU A 110 3.74 -9.80 37.86
CA GLU A 110 3.51 -8.51 38.53
C GLU A 110 2.32 -7.73 37.96
N ARG A 111 2.04 -7.89 36.66
CA ARG A 111 0.85 -7.29 36.05
C ARG A 111 -0.41 -8.00 36.51
N VAL A 112 -0.43 -9.32 36.45
CA VAL A 112 -1.58 -10.14 36.87
C VAL A 112 -1.86 -9.93 38.37
N ALA A 113 -0.82 -9.89 39.21
CA ALA A 113 -0.95 -9.62 40.63
C ALA A 113 -1.61 -8.26 40.90
N ARG A 114 -1.18 -7.20 40.21
CA ARG A 114 -1.81 -5.87 40.30
C ARG A 114 -3.26 -5.87 39.83
N GLU A 115 -3.56 -6.59 38.76
CA GLU A 115 -4.93 -6.72 38.26
C GLU A 115 -5.84 -7.40 39.30
N ILE A 116 -5.38 -8.49 39.92
CA ILE A 116 -6.10 -9.17 41.02
C ILE A 116 -6.29 -8.22 42.20
N GLU A 117 -5.25 -7.49 42.60
CA GLU A 117 -5.30 -6.55 43.71
C GLU A 117 -6.31 -5.42 43.45
N ILE A 118 -6.32 -4.86 42.24
CA ILE A 118 -7.30 -3.84 41.81
C ILE A 118 -8.72 -4.41 41.82
N SER A 119 -8.92 -5.65 41.34
CA SER A 119 -10.22 -6.32 41.38
C SER A 119 -10.72 -6.53 42.81
N ILE A 120 -9.84 -6.92 43.74
CA ILE A 120 -10.20 -7.09 45.16
C ILE A 120 -10.51 -5.74 45.82
N LYS A 121 -9.67 -4.73 45.61
CA LYS A 121 -9.79 -3.42 46.27
C LYS A 121 -10.94 -2.57 45.74
N HIS A 122 -11.15 -2.57 44.44
CA HIS A 122 -12.06 -1.65 43.77
C HIS A 122 -13.27 -2.34 43.14
N GLY A 123 -13.34 -3.68 43.16
CA GLY A 123 -14.42 -4.44 42.52
C GLY A 123 -14.40 -4.38 40.99
N VAL A 124 -13.34 -3.81 40.39
CA VAL A 124 -13.21 -3.67 38.94
C VAL A 124 -12.61 -4.97 38.38
N LEU A 125 -13.45 -5.77 37.72
CA LEU A 125 -13.01 -6.99 37.04
C LEU A 125 -12.20 -6.66 35.79
N VAL A 126 -11.19 -7.49 35.51
CA VAL A 126 -10.41 -7.40 34.28
C VAL A 126 -11.29 -7.75 33.09
N ASN A 127 -11.30 -6.88 32.08
CA ASN A 127 -11.98 -7.18 30.82
C ASN A 127 -11.10 -8.09 29.95
N SER A 128 -11.43 -9.39 29.89
CA SER A 128 -10.73 -10.38 29.07
C SER A 128 -10.68 -10.00 27.59
N ASN A 129 -11.66 -9.24 27.09
CA ASN A 129 -11.69 -8.80 25.70
C ASN A 129 -10.76 -7.61 25.42
N ASN A 130 -10.13 -7.03 26.44
CA ASN A 130 -9.25 -5.86 26.32
C ASN A 130 -7.78 -6.18 26.63
N GLU A 131 -7.43 -7.47 26.67
CA GLU A 131 -6.05 -7.89 26.85
C GLU A 131 -5.16 -7.33 25.71
N PRO A 132 -3.90 -6.93 25.98
CA PRO A 132 -2.98 -6.41 24.97
C PRO A 132 -2.86 -7.30 23.73
N TYR A 133 -2.93 -8.63 23.89
CA TYR A 133 -2.94 -9.57 22.77
C TYR A 133 -4.16 -9.37 21.87
N HIS A 134 -5.37 -9.40 22.44
CA HIS A 134 -6.61 -9.21 21.70
C HIS A 134 -6.69 -7.82 21.04
N ARG A 135 -6.27 -6.77 21.76
CA ARG A 135 -6.20 -5.41 21.20
C ARG A 135 -5.26 -5.33 20.00
N ARG A 136 -4.07 -5.94 20.11
CA ARG A 136 -3.08 -5.94 19.03
C ARG A 136 -3.59 -6.74 17.83
N ALA A 137 -4.16 -7.93 18.04
CA ALA A 137 -4.74 -8.74 16.98
C ALA A 137 -5.88 -8.00 16.24
N LEU A 138 -6.81 -7.37 16.98
CA LEU A 138 -7.89 -6.58 16.41
C LEU A 138 -7.38 -5.35 15.65
N ASN A 139 -6.38 -4.65 16.17
CA ASN A 139 -5.75 -3.52 15.47
C ASN A 139 -5.08 -3.96 14.17
N THR A 140 -4.33 -5.08 14.18
CA THR A 140 -3.74 -5.65 12.97
C THR A 140 -4.82 -5.99 11.94
N MET A 141 -5.93 -6.61 12.37
CA MET A 141 -7.06 -6.91 11.48
C MET A 141 -7.73 -5.65 10.92
N ARG A 142 -7.84 -4.58 11.71
CA ARG A 142 -8.37 -3.29 11.24
C ARG A 142 -7.44 -2.69 10.20
N THR A 143 -6.13 -2.64 10.48
CA THR A 143 -5.14 -2.11 9.54
C THR A 143 -5.13 -2.91 8.23
N SER A 144 -5.11 -4.25 8.30
CA SER A 144 -5.13 -5.09 7.09
C SER A 144 -6.41 -4.90 6.28
N THR A 145 -7.56 -4.76 6.95
CA THR A 145 -8.84 -4.48 6.30
C THR A 145 -8.85 -3.11 5.63
N THR A 146 -8.29 -2.09 6.29
CA THR A 146 -8.16 -0.74 5.71
C THR A 146 -7.28 -0.74 4.46
N VAL A 147 -6.12 -1.39 4.53
CA VAL A 147 -5.20 -1.53 3.38
C VAL A 147 -5.85 -2.32 2.23
N ARG A 148 -6.58 -3.39 2.55
CA ARG A 148 -7.32 -4.13 1.51
C ARG A 148 -8.38 -3.26 0.84
N LYS A 149 -9.16 -2.52 1.64
CA LYS A 149 -10.18 -1.61 1.11
C LYS A 149 -9.61 -0.46 0.31
N SER A 150 -8.44 0.06 0.68
CA SER A 150 -7.76 1.10 -0.12
C SER A 150 -7.35 0.55 -1.48
N ARG A 151 -6.69 -0.61 -1.51
CA ARG A 151 -6.33 -1.30 -2.77
C ARG A 151 -7.54 -1.58 -3.67
N GLU A 152 -8.62 -2.12 -3.10
CA GLU A 152 -9.87 -2.33 -3.84
C GLU A 152 -10.49 -1.02 -4.36
N SER A 153 -10.32 0.09 -3.64
CA SER A 153 -10.77 1.42 -4.07
C SER A 153 -9.91 1.94 -5.22
N ASP A 154 -8.60 1.77 -5.14
CA ASP A 154 -7.63 2.20 -6.14
C ASP A 154 -7.85 1.44 -7.45
N GLU A 155 -7.99 0.11 -7.40
CA GLU A 155 -8.33 -0.71 -8.58
C GLU A 155 -9.66 -0.30 -9.23
N ARG A 156 -10.67 0.07 -8.41
CA ARG A 156 -11.95 0.58 -8.94
C ARG A 156 -11.80 1.97 -9.54
N ALA A 157 -10.94 2.81 -9.00
CA ALA A 157 -10.64 4.13 -9.55
C ALA A 157 -9.93 4.01 -10.91
N GLU A 158 -8.94 3.13 -11.03
CA GLU A 158 -8.24 2.83 -12.28
C GLU A 158 -9.19 2.30 -13.36
N LYS A 159 -10.04 1.32 -13.01
CA LYS A 159 -11.05 0.79 -13.95
C LYS A 159 -12.02 1.88 -14.42
N ARG A 160 -12.46 2.77 -13.53
CA ARG A 160 -13.30 3.92 -13.89
C ARG A 160 -12.59 4.89 -14.81
N ALA A 161 -11.33 5.22 -14.53
CA ALA A 161 -10.52 6.09 -15.37
C ALA A 161 -10.36 5.50 -16.78
N ARG A 162 -10.12 4.20 -16.89
CA ARG A 162 -10.02 3.50 -18.18
C ARG A 162 -11.31 3.56 -18.99
N ILE A 163 -12.45 3.30 -18.35
CA ILE A 163 -13.77 3.37 -19.02
C ILE A 163 -14.08 4.82 -19.46
N GLU A 164 -13.75 5.82 -18.65
CA GLU A 164 -13.97 7.22 -19.01
C GLU A 164 -13.14 7.63 -20.24
N LEU A 165 -11.89 7.17 -20.33
CA LEU A 165 -11.05 7.37 -21.51
C LEU A 165 -11.65 6.72 -22.77
N GLU A 166 -12.20 5.51 -22.65
CA GLU A 166 -12.84 4.81 -23.77
C GLU A 166 -14.12 5.52 -24.24
N ILE A 167 -14.96 5.98 -23.30
CA ILE A 167 -16.15 6.80 -23.60
C ILE A 167 -15.76 8.09 -24.29
N GLN A 168 -14.68 8.75 -23.83
CA GLN A 168 -14.21 9.99 -24.43
C GLN A 168 -13.71 9.78 -25.86
N ALA A 169 -12.92 8.73 -26.09
CA ALA A 169 -12.45 8.36 -27.43
C ALA A 169 -13.62 8.01 -28.38
N GLU A 170 -14.64 7.30 -27.89
CA GLU A 170 -15.83 6.97 -28.69
C GLU A 170 -16.70 8.19 -29.00
N LYS A 171 -16.82 9.14 -28.07
CA LYS A 171 -17.49 10.44 -28.30
C LYS A 171 -16.77 11.25 -29.36
N GLU A 172 -15.45 11.33 -29.31
CA GLU A 172 -14.63 12.04 -30.30
C GLU A 172 -14.73 11.37 -31.69
N GLY A 173 -14.66 10.04 -31.74
CA GLY A 173 -14.86 9.26 -32.97
C GLY A 173 -16.27 9.44 -33.55
N SER A 174 -17.30 9.46 -32.70
CA SER A 174 -18.70 9.70 -33.11
C SER A 174 -18.93 11.13 -33.60
N ALA A 175 -18.31 12.12 -32.96
CA ALA A 175 -18.35 13.51 -33.39
C ALA A 175 -17.67 13.69 -34.77
N ALA A 176 -16.53 13.02 -35.00
CA ALA A 176 -15.86 13.00 -36.30
C ALA A 176 -16.75 12.34 -37.38
N ARG A 177 -17.40 11.20 -37.08
CA ARG A 177 -18.34 10.54 -37.99
C ARG A 177 -19.55 11.42 -38.32
N LEU A 178 -20.13 12.08 -37.32
CA LEU A 178 -21.24 13.03 -37.53
C LEU A 178 -20.83 14.22 -38.41
N LYS A 179 -19.59 14.71 -38.28
CA LYS A 179 -19.07 15.78 -39.12
C LYS A 179 -18.96 15.36 -40.59
N VAL A 180 -18.37 14.20 -40.86
CA VAL A 180 -18.28 13.62 -42.21
C VAL A 180 -19.67 13.35 -42.82
N LEU A 181 -20.62 12.84 -42.04
CA LEU A 181 -22.00 12.62 -42.49
C LEU A 181 -22.74 13.93 -42.80
N LYS A 182 -22.53 14.99 -42.01
CA LYS A 182 -23.08 16.32 -42.27
C LYS A 182 -22.51 16.92 -43.55
N GLU A 183 -21.20 16.80 -43.77
CA GLU A 183 -20.52 17.27 -44.99
C GLU A 183 -21.03 16.52 -46.23
N ARG A 184 -21.20 15.19 -46.14
CA ARG A 184 -21.83 14.38 -47.19
C ARG A 184 -23.28 14.79 -47.47
N LYS A 185 -24.07 15.08 -46.42
CA LYS A 185 -25.47 15.53 -46.55
C LYS A 185 -25.59 16.93 -47.17
N SER A 186 -24.67 17.85 -46.86
CA SER A 186 -24.61 19.16 -47.53
C SER A 186 -24.22 19.04 -49.00
N ALA A 187 -23.42 18.05 -49.37
CA ALA A 187 -23.05 17.79 -50.76
C ALA A 187 -24.15 17.10 -51.60
N THR A 188 -25.14 16.43 -50.97
CA THR A 188 -26.23 15.70 -51.64
C THR A 188 -27.56 16.46 -51.71
N GLY A 189 -27.54 17.78 -51.51
CA GLY A 189 -28.67 18.73 -51.59
C GLY A 189 -30.05 18.20 -52.02
N LYS A 190 -31.03 18.30 -51.11
CA LYS A 190 -32.44 18.63 -51.40
C LYS A 190 -33.10 19.10 -50.09
N ALA A 191 -33.47 20.38 -50.05
CA ALA A 191 -34.21 20.96 -48.94
C ALA A 191 -35.63 20.33 -48.88
N PRO A 192 -36.07 19.78 -47.73
CA PRO A 192 -37.47 19.42 -47.58
C PRO A 192 -38.30 20.70 -47.38
N ARG A 193 -39.33 20.85 -48.22
CA ARG A 193 -40.37 21.88 -48.08
C ARG A 193 -40.99 21.77 -46.69
N THR A 194 -41.01 22.88 -45.96
CA THR A 194 -41.68 22.97 -44.67
C THR A 194 -43.19 22.88 -44.87
N CYS A 195 -43.80 21.76 -44.47
CA CYS A 195 -45.23 21.70 -44.21
C CYS A 195 -45.44 21.87 -42.70
N LYS A 196 -46.09 22.97 -42.30
CA LYS A 196 -46.63 23.16 -40.95
C LYS A 196 -47.60 22.00 -40.68
N ALA A 197 -47.37 21.24 -39.62
CA ALA A 197 -48.36 20.33 -39.05
C ALA A 197 -48.34 20.42 -37.52
N SER A 198 -49.51 20.84 -37.02
CA SER A 198 -50.10 20.79 -35.68
C SER A 198 -49.28 20.27 -34.49
N LYS A 199 -49.29 21.08 -33.43
CA LYS A 199 -49.08 20.66 -32.04
C LYS A 199 -50.06 19.51 -31.70
N SER A 200 -49.53 18.35 -31.34
CA SER A 200 -50.28 17.33 -30.59
C SER A 200 -49.50 16.98 -29.32
N SER A 201 -50.19 17.18 -28.20
CA SER A 201 -49.85 16.78 -26.84
C SER A 201 -49.36 15.34 -26.73
N GLY A 202 -48.33 15.09 -25.93
CA GLY A 202 -47.93 13.71 -25.61
C GLY A 202 -46.84 13.59 -24.55
N SER A 203 -47.29 13.41 -23.30
CA SER A 203 -46.63 12.71 -22.19
C SER A 203 -45.28 13.23 -21.67
N ARG A 204 -45.38 13.94 -20.55
CA ARG A 204 -44.28 14.24 -19.62
C ARG A 204 -44.02 12.97 -18.79
N THR A 205 -43.07 12.12 -19.18
CA THR A 205 -42.60 11.02 -18.32
C THR A 205 -41.71 11.59 -17.22
N PHE A 206 -42.22 11.56 -15.99
CA PHE A 206 -41.42 11.78 -14.80
C PHE A 206 -40.43 10.63 -14.65
N PHE A 207 -39.14 10.95 -14.70
CA PHE A 207 -38.10 10.03 -14.26
C PHE A 207 -38.12 10.01 -12.74
N VAL A 208 -38.67 8.95 -12.15
CA VAL A 208 -38.54 8.68 -10.71
C VAL A 208 -37.09 8.27 -10.46
N SER A 209 -36.26 9.22 -10.02
CA SER A 209 -34.97 8.91 -9.42
C SER A 209 -35.21 8.39 -8.00
N ALA A 210 -35.36 7.09 -7.85
CA ALA A 210 -35.26 6.43 -6.56
C ALA A 210 -33.78 6.49 -6.08
N SER A 211 -33.39 7.63 -5.53
CA SER A 211 -32.10 7.80 -4.85
C SER A 211 -32.29 7.53 -3.36
N SER A 212 -32.43 6.25 -3.01
CA SER A 212 -32.31 5.77 -1.64
C SER A 212 -30.82 5.56 -1.34
N SER A 213 -30.10 6.66 -1.04
CA SER A 213 -28.81 6.58 -0.37
C SER A 213 -28.91 7.31 0.96
N GLY A 214 -29.10 6.54 2.03
CA GLY A 214 -29.07 7.01 3.41
C GLY A 214 -27.65 7.42 3.81
N ARG A 215 -27.16 8.52 3.24
CA ARG A 215 -25.91 9.15 3.64
C ARG A 215 -26.24 10.33 4.53
N VAL A 216 -26.14 10.12 5.84
CA VAL A 216 -26.15 11.21 6.81
C VAL A 216 -24.86 12.00 6.61
N VAL A 217 -24.97 13.17 5.99
CA VAL A 217 -23.90 14.17 5.95
C VAL A 217 -23.90 14.83 7.32
N THR A 218 -22.99 14.42 8.20
CA THR A 218 -22.67 15.19 9.40
C THR A 218 -21.91 16.43 8.97
N LYS A 219 -22.60 17.58 8.92
CA LYS A 219 -21.93 18.88 8.83
C LYS A 219 -21.12 19.08 10.10
N THR A 220 -19.80 18.90 10.00
CA THR A 220 -18.87 19.45 10.98
C THR A 220 -18.93 20.97 10.87
N PHE A 221 -19.52 21.62 11.86
CA PHE A 221 -19.38 23.06 12.04
C PHE A 221 -17.93 23.32 12.45
N SER A 222 -17.13 23.80 11.50
CA SER A 222 -15.85 24.44 11.77
C SER A 222 -16.13 25.76 12.49
N ASN A 223 -16.15 25.75 13.82
CA ASN A 223 -16.06 26.99 14.59
C ASN A 223 -14.65 27.55 14.42
N VAL A 224 -14.53 28.51 13.53
CA VAL A 224 -13.40 29.43 13.44
C VAL A 224 -13.48 30.33 14.68
N LEU A 225 -12.71 29.99 15.72
CA LEU A 225 -12.44 30.91 16.82
C LEU A 225 -11.49 31.99 16.31
N ILE A 226 -12.05 33.14 15.96
CA ILE A 226 -11.31 34.37 15.71
C ILE A 226 -10.83 34.88 17.08
N PHE A 227 -9.54 34.73 17.37
CA PHE A 227 -8.89 35.46 18.46
C PHE A 227 -8.74 36.92 18.01
N SER A 228 -9.60 37.78 18.55
CA SER A 228 -9.46 39.23 18.47
C SER A 228 -8.46 39.68 19.53
N THR A 229 -7.25 40.03 19.10
CA THR A 229 -6.30 40.82 19.90
C THR A 229 -6.84 42.24 20.02
N ALA A 230 -7.18 42.66 21.23
CA ALA A 230 -7.38 44.07 21.57
C ALA A 230 -6.47 44.42 22.75
N ALA A 231 -5.74 45.51 22.50
CA ALA A 231 -4.82 46.32 23.31
C ALA A 231 -4.95 46.24 24.84
#